data_AF-A0A819SBY4-F1
#
_entry.id   AF-A0A819SBY4-F1
#
_cell.length_a   1.000
_cell.length_b   1.000
_cell.length_c   1.000
_cell.angle_alpha   90.00
_cell.angle_beta   90.00
_cell.angle_gamma   90.00
#
_symmetry.space_group_name_H-M   'P 1'
#
loop_
_entity.id
_entity.type
_entity.pdbx_description
1 polymer ?
#
loop_
_entity_poly.entity_id
_entity_poly.type
_entity_poly.pdbx_seq_one_letter_code
_entity_poly.pdbx_strand_id
1 'polypeptide(L)'
;MGSNASIMLQQDDLQNICQQTGFAVKQVQRLYSRFKTLDKRDCGYLTRENLLCIPEVNINPLGERLIDVIMEDYGENNQINFKQFIFLLAKFRRAKFKSSITE
;
A
#
# COMPACT_ATOMS: atom_id res chain seq x y z
N MET A 1 10.71 7.06 -25.65
CA MET A 1 9.25 7.04 -25.45
C MET A 1 8.96 5.92 -24.46
N GLY A 2 8.61 6.27 -23.22
CA GLY A 2 8.41 5.33 -22.13
C GLY A 2 6.94 5.30 -21.74
N SER A 3 6.28 4.23 -22.17
CA SER A 3 4.86 3.94 -22.12
C SER A 3 4.20 4.22 -20.75
N ASN A 4 3.19 5.09 -20.79
CA ASN A 4 2.16 5.23 -19.78
C ASN A 4 1.40 3.90 -19.62
N ALA A 5 1.91 3.00 -18.78
CA ALA A 5 1.22 1.75 -18.47
C ALA A 5 0.04 2.03 -17.53
N SER A 6 -1.06 2.39 -18.16
CA SER A 6 -2.40 2.64 -17.67
C SER A 6 -2.89 1.59 -16.67
N ILE A 7 -2.99 2.00 -15.41
CA ILE A 7 -4.32 2.19 -14.81
C ILE A 7 -4.24 3.61 -14.29
N MET A 8 -4.81 4.57 -15.03
CA MET A 8 -5.16 5.85 -14.40
C MET A 8 -6.05 5.45 -13.22
N LEU A 9 -5.52 5.48 -11.99
CA LEU A 9 -6.38 5.66 -10.83
C LEU A 9 -7.25 6.86 -11.22
N GLN A 10 -8.54 6.62 -11.44
CA GLN A 10 -9.43 7.69 -11.84
C GLN A 10 -9.28 8.81 -10.83
N GLN A 11 -9.36 10.05 -11.27
CA GLN A 11 -9.08 11.20 -10.42
C GLN A 11 -9.98 11.18 -9.16
N ASP A 12 -11.19 10.62 -9.30
CA ASP A 12 -12.13 10.33 -8.22
C ASP A 12 -11.63 9.26 -7.24
N ASP A 13 -11.05 8.15 -7.73
CA ASP A 13 -10.44 7.11 -6.90
C ASP A 13 -9.25 7.67 -6.11
N LEU A 14 -8.41 8.51 -6.74
CA LEU A 14 -7.29 9.16 -6.06
C LEU A 14 -7.78 10.08 -4.94
N GLN A 15 -8.80 10.89 -5.19
CA GLN A 15 -9.36 11.78 -4.17
C GLN A 15 -9.96 10.98 -3.02
N ASN A 16 -10.71 9.92 -3.32
CA ASN A 16 -11.33 9.07 -2.30
C ASN A 16 -10.26 8.40 -1.41
N ILE A 17 -9.24 7.81 -2.03
CA ILE A 17 -8.09 7.22 -1.33
C ILE A 17 -7.40 8.29 -0.47
N CYS A 18 -7.13 9.48 -1.01
CA CYS A 18 -6.50 10.56 -0.24
C CYS A 18 -7.35 10.98 0.95
N GLN A 19 -8.67 11.07 0.81
CA GLN A 19 -9.57 11.43 1.92
C GLN A 19 -9.58 10.36 3.01
N GLN A 20 -9.69 9.09 2.64
CA GLN A 20 -9.83 8.00 3.62
C GLN A 20 -8.50 7.64 4.29
N THR A 21 -7.41 7.64 3.53
CA THR A 21 -6.09 7.31 4.06
C THR A 21 -5.37 8.51 4.65
N GLY A 22 -5.76 9.73 4.25
CA GLY A 22 -5.09 11.01 4.50
C GLY A 22 -3.66 11.09 3.96
N PHE A 23 -3.31 10.25 2.97
CA PHE A 23 -2.09 10.44 2.19
C PHE A 23 -2.27 11.61 1.22
N ALA A 24 -1.20 12.36 0.98
CA ALA A 24 -1.18 13.33 -0.11
C ALA A 24 -1.14 12.61 -1.46
N VAL A 25 -1.69 13.23 -2.50
CA VAL A 25 -1.73 12.67 -3.88
C VAL A 25 -0.35 12.15 -4.34
N LYS A 26 0.71 12.93 -4.07
CA LYS A 26 2.09 12.53 -4.40
C LYS A 26 2.54 11.26 -3.67
N GLN A 27 2.08 11.03 -2.44
CA GLN A 27 2.38 9.81 -1.68
C GLN A 27 1.64 8.63 -2.27
N VAL A 28 0.35 8.79 -2.60
CA VAL A 28 -0.47 7.76 -3.26
C VAL A 28 0.17 7.32 -4.59
N GLN A 29 0.59 8.28 -5.41
CA GLN A 29 1.28 7.99 -6.69
C GLN A 29 2.59 7.20 -6.48
N ARG A 30 3.41 7.60 -5.49
CA ARG A 30 4.66 6.87 -5.17
C ARG A 30 4.39 5.45 -4.67
N LEU A 31 3.35 5.27 -3.86
CA LEU A 31 2.93 3.95 -3.38
C LEU A 31 2.43 3.09 -4.55
N TYR A 32 1.71 3.68 -5.50
CA TYR A 32 1.25 2.98 -6.71
C TYR A 32 2.41 2.53 -7.58
N SER A 33 3.43 3.37 -7.81
CA SER A 33 4.63 2.96 -8.55
C SER A 33 5.39 1.83 -7.85
N ARG A 34 5.47 1.86 -6.52
CA ARG A 34 6.09 0.78 -5.73
C ARG A 34 5.26 -0.51 -5.80
N PHE A 35 3.94 -0.42 -5.72
CA PHE A 35 3.04 -1.55 -5.88
C PHE A 35 3.28 -2.27 -7.21
N LYS A 36 3.34 -1.52 -8.32
CA LYS A 36 3.67 -2.08 -9.64
C LYS A 36 5.04 -2.76 -9.69
N THR A 37 6.02 -2.23 -8.95
CA THR A 37 7.37 -2.84 -8.91
C THR A 37 7.37 -4.19 -8.20
N LEU A 38 6.44 -4.38 -7.26
CA LEU A 38 6.26 -5.65 -6.53
C LEU A 38 5.41 -6.64 -7.32
N ASP A 39 4.44 -6.16 -8.10
CA ASP A 39 3.62 -6.97 -9.01
C ASP A 39 4.39 -7.33 -10.29
N LYS A 40 5.32 -8.29 -10.16
CA LYS A 40 6.19 -8.73 -11.26
C LYS A 40 5.44 -9.30 -12.47
N ARG A 41 4.18 -9.69 -12.30
CA ARG A 41 3.35 -10.30 -13.35
C ARG A 41 2.32 -9.32 -13.93
N ASP A 42 2.28 -8.07 -13.46
CA ASP A 42 1.31 -7.03 -13.83
C ASP A 42 -0.14 -7.54 -13.79
N CYS A 43 -0.44 -8.35 -12.76
CA CYS A 43 -1.75 -8.97 -12.58
C CYS A 43 -2.75 -8.06 -11.83
N GLY A 44 -2.29 -6.93 -11.29
CA GLY A 44 -3.09 -5.98 -10.52
C GLY A 44 -3.21 -6.31 -9.03
N TYR A 45 -2.52 -7.34 -8.56
CA TYR A 45 -2.55 -7.79 -7.16
C TYR A 45 -1.19 -8.28 -6.69
N LEU A 46 -0.97 -8.23 -5.38
CA LEU A 46 0.22 -8.77 -4.72
C LEU A 46 -0.12 -10.06 -3.99
N THR A 47 0.73 -11.06 -4.13
CA THR A 47 0.68 -12.29 -3.35
C THR A 47 1.63 -12.23 -2.16
N ARG A 48 1.51 -13.20 -1.25
CA ARG A 48 2.47 -13.42 -0.16
C ARG A 48 3.93 -13.37 -0.62
N GLU A 49 4.23 -14.08 -1.71
CA GLU A 49 5.58 -14.16 -2.29
C GLU A 49 6.10 -12.79 -2.75
N ASN A 50 5.22 -11.93 -3.28
CA ASN A 50 5.61 -10.58 -3.68
C ASN A 50 5.96 -9.71 -2.47
N LEU A 51 5.23 -9.84 -1.36
CA LEU A 51 5.53 -9.09 -0.13
C LEU A 51 6.80 -9.58 0.57
N LEU A 52 7.07 -10.89 0.55
CA LEU A 52 8.31 -11.47 1.10
C LEU A 52 9.55 -11.06 0.31
N CYS A 53 9.40 -10.66 -0.96
CA CYS A 53 10.50 -10.11 -1.74
C CYS A 53 10.98 -8.74 -1.25
N ILE A 54 10.25 -8.06 -0.36
CA ILE A 54 10.66 -6.77 0.20
C ILE A 54 11.79 -7.02 1.19
N PRO A 55 13.03 -6.54 0.92
CA PRO A 55 14.18 -6.82 1.78
C PRO A 55 13.95 -6.40 3.24
N GLU A 56 13.34 -5.23 3.43
CA GLU A 56 13.04 -4.67 4.74
C GLU A 56 12.00 -5.50 5.52
N VAL A 57 11.13 -6.23 4.83
CA VAL A 57 10.18 -7.15 5.47
C VAL A 57 10.88 -8.46 5.80
N ASN A 58 11.72 -8.97 4.89
CA ASN A 58 12.43 -10.24 5.08
C ASN A 58 13.44 -10.21 6.25
N ILE A 59 14.09 -9.07 6.50
CA ILE A 59 14.98 -8.90 7.67
C ILE A 59 14.23 -8.65 8.98
N ASN A 60 12.94 -8.34 8.91
CA ASN A 60 12.14 -8.07 10.10
C ASN A 60 11.71 -9.41 10.73
N PRO A 61 12.03 -9.69 12.00
CA PRO A 61 11.63 -10.94 12.66
C PRO A 61 10.10 -11.12 12.76
N LEU A 62 9.33 -10.04 12.62
CA LEU A 62 7.87 -10.06 12.57
C LEU A 62 7.32 -9.94 11.14
N GLY A 63 8.18 -9.90 10.12
CA GLY A 63 7.81 -9.62 8.74
C GLY A 63 6.88 -10.67 8.15
N GLU A 64 7.21 -11.96 8.31
CA GLU A 64 6.35 -13.05 7.83
C GLU A 64 4.99 -13.03 8.54
N ARG A 65 4.99 -12.90 9.87
CA ARG A 65 3.75 -12.85 10.66
C ARG A 65 2.90 -11.63 10.31
N LEU A 66 3.52 -10.50 10.00
CA LEU A 66 2.82 -9.32 9.53
C LEU A 66 2.15 -9.62 8.19
N ILE A 67 2.86 -10.26 7.25
CA ILE A 67 2.28 -10.68 5.96
C ILE A 67 1.13 -11.67 6.16
N ASP A 68 1.25 -12.62 7.09
CA ASP A 68 0.18 -13.57 7.42
C ASP A 68 -1.10 -12.85 7.84
N VAL A 69 -0.99 -11.96 8.82
CA VAL A 69 -2.12 -11.16 9.32
C VAL A 69 -2.72 -10.29 8.22
N ILE A 70 -1.86 -9.69 7.38
CA ILE A 70 -2.31 -8.89 6.25
C ILE A 70 -3.11 -9.73 5.23
N MET A 71 -2.64 -10.93 4.92
CA MET A 71 -3.31 -11.82 3.96
C MET A 71 -4.61 -12.38 4.53
N GLU A 72 -4.67 -12.65 5.83
CA GLU A 72 -5.89 -13.10 6.51
C GLU A 72 -6.95 -11.99 6.62
N ASP A 73 -6.54 -10.77 6.99
CA ASP A 73 -7.46 -9.64 7.20
C ASP A 73 -7.92 -8.98 5.89
N TYR A 74 -7.07 -8.96 4.86
CA TYR A 74 -7.28 -8.19 3.63
C TYR A 74 -7.18 -9.00 2.33
N GLY A 75 -6.61 -10.21 2.38
CA GLY A 75 -6.38 -11.02 1.20
C GLY A 75 -7.63 -11.78 0.79
N GLU A 76 -8.28 -11.34 -0.28
CA GLU A 76 -9.25 -12.20 -0.97
C GLU A 76 -8.47 -13.18 -1.85
N ASN A 77 -8.69 -14.49 -1.69
CA ASN A 77 -7.96 -15.54 -2.43
C ASN A 77 -6.42 -15.46 -2.31
N ASN A 78 -5.90 -15.05 -1.14
CA ASN A 78 -4.46 -14.83 -0.91
C ASN A 78 -3.83 -13.73 -1.80
N GLN A 79 -4.65 -12.76 -2.23
CA GLN A 79 -4.25 -11.68 -3.11
C GLN A 79 -4.69 -10.33 -2.55
N ILE A 80 -3.84 -9.31 -2.72
CA ILE A 80 -4.10 -7.95 -2.23
C ILE A 80 -4.01 -6.96 -3.38
N ASN A 81 -5.11 -6.27 -3.65
CA ASN A 81 -5.15 -5.21 -4.65
C ASN A 81 -4.57 -3.89 -4.12
N PHE A 82 -4.37 -2.91 -5.01
CA PHE A 82 -3.78 -1.64 -4.63
C PHE A 82 -4.59 -0.87 -3.57
N LYS A 83 -5.94 -0.92 -3.64
CA LYS A 83 -6.80 -0.24 -2.65
C LYS A 83 -6.57 -0.83 -1.26
N GLN A 84 -6.64 -2.15 -1.10
CA GLN A 84 -6.36 -2.83 0.17
C GLN A 84 -4.95 -2.52 0.69
N PHE A 85 -3.95 -2.57 -0.19
CA PHE A 85 -2.56 -2.25 0.16
C PHE A 85 -2.41 -0.84 0.74
N ILE A 86 -3.04 0.18 0.13
CA ILE A 86 -2.90 1.55 0.62
C ILE A 86 -3.66 1.80 1.93
N PHE A 87 -4.82 1.16 2.12
CA PHE A 87 -5.55 1.22 3.39
C PHE A 87 -4.77 0.59 4.53
N LEU A 88 -4.13 -0.55 4.28
CA LEU A 88 -3.23 -1.17 5.23
C LEU A 88 -2.10 -0.21 5.62
N LEU A 89 -1.42 0.41 4.65
CA LEU A 89 -0.35 1.37 4.92
C LEU A 89 -0.84 2.61 5.68
N ALA A 90 -2.10 2.99 5.52
CA ALA A 90 -2.70 4.09 6.27
C ALA A 90 -2.77 3.78 7.77
N LYS A 91 -2.93 2.51 8.18
CA LYS A 91 -2.89 2.10 9.61
C LYS A 91 -1.51 2.35 10.25
N PHE A 92 -0.43 2.24 9.47
CA PHE A 92 0.93 2.49 9.95
C PHE A 92 1.32 3.97 9.95
N ARG A 93 0.44 4.85 9.47
CA ARG A 93 0.71 6.28 9.52
C ARG A 93 0.71 6.72 10.98
N ARG A 94 1.80 7.38 11.41
CA ARG A 94 1.81 8.05 12.71
C ARG A 94 0.61 8.98 12.79
N ALA A 95 -0.28 8.76 13.75
CA ALA A 95 -1.22 9.80 14.13
C ALA A 95 -0.38 11.03 14.45
N LYS A 96 -0.64 12.17 13.78
CA LYS A 96 0.01 13.41 14.18
C LYS A 96 -0.37 13.62 15.64
N PHE A 97 0.58 13.41 16.54
CA PHE A 97 0.41 13.77 17.94
C PHE A 97 0.14 15.27 17.90
N LYS A 98 -1.11 15.68 18.14
CA LYS A 98 -1.38 17.09 18.38
C LYS A 98 -0.65 17.37 19.69
N SER A 99 0.51 18.02 19.60
CA SER A 99 1.06 18.75 20.73
C SER A 99 0.06 19.86 21.03
N SER A 100 -1.00 19.52 21.77
CA SER A 100 -1.75 20.48 22.54
C SER A 100 -0.80 20.95 23.64
N ILE A 101 0.14 21.82 23.29
CA ILE A 101 0.70 22.72 24.29
C ILE A 101 -0.31 23.85 24.36
N THR A 102 -1.10 23.72 25.41
CA THR A 102 -2.03 24.65 26.02
C THR A 102 -1.39 26.01 26.25
N GLU A 103 -2.16 27.07 25.94
CA GLU A 103 -2.09 28.47 26.41
C GLU A 103 -0.75 29.23 26.37
#